data_AF-A0A2N0HPY2-F1
#
_entry.id   AF-A0A2N0HPY2-F1
#
_cell.length_a   1.000
_cell.length_b   1.000
_cell.length_c   1.000
_cell.angle_alpha   90.00
_cell.angle_beta   90.00
_cell.angle_gamma   90.00
#
_symmetry.space_group_name_H-M   'P 1'
#
loop_
_entity.id
_entity.type
_entity.pdbx_description
1 polymer ?
#
loop_
_entity_poly.entity_id
_entity_poly.type
_entity_poly.pdbx_seq_one_letter_code
_entity_poly.pdbx_strand_id
1 'polypeptide(L)'
;MAFFSRDYEVFLLLAAPDAAPLWQAAQWTPFAAGLDGLIAQARGKAGVRSHQYNPKGKSIAFGRLGWNATSHAKWTHTAETTEARFMSLEAWAPTWTVCEKDDQAPDVFLALANESLLGLAGKPLQFSQRLVCAIATDMGPEAAATLQAALAQLAARQDAVVFARTHRQWGRASAYGGFTAAIQDMLIGGLFRQDDPHARPLDDAAFREPWERLAPASA
;
A
#
# COMPACT_ATOMS: atom_id res chain seq x y z
N MET A 1 11.61 2.90 21.79
CA MET A 1 11.81 3.20 20.37
C MET A 1 10.51 3.78 19.88
N ALA A 2 10.49 5.08 19.61
CA ALA A 2 9.27 5.78 19.21
C ALA A 2 8.78 5.32 17.84
N PHE A 3 9.66 4.73 17.03
CA PHE A 3 9.38 4.22 15.70
C PHE A 3 8.19 3.27 15.66
N PHE A 4 8.21 2.21 16.47
CA PHE A 4 7.21 1.14 16.36
C PHE A 4 5.90 1.43 17.09
N SER A 5 5.90 2.36 18.05
CA SER A 5 4.75 2.63 18.92
C SER A 5 3.82 3.74 18.43
N ARG A 6 4.13 4.40 17.30
CA ARG A 6 3.28 5.45 16.74
C ARG A 6 1.97 4.86 16.23
N ASP A 7 0.85 5.51 16.52
CA ASP A 7 -0.50 5.05 16.19
C ASP A 7 -0.95 5.53 14.80
N TYR A 8 -1.59 4.63 14.06
CA TYR A 8 -2.03 4.83 12.68
C TYR A 8 -3.49 4.49 12.49
N GLU A 9 -4.14 5.24 11.61
CA GLU A 9 -5.24 4.73 10.80
C GLU A 9 -4.65 3.97 9.62
N VAL A 10 -5.06 2.72 9.46
CA VAL A 10 -4.59 1.83 8.38
C VAL A 10 -5.77 1.46 7.51
N PHE A 11 -5.65 1.67 6.21
CA PHE A 11 -6.63 1.36 5.20
C PHE A 11 -6.16 0.18 4.36
N LEU A 12 -7.09 -0.71 4.06
CA LEU A 12 -6.91 -1.85 3.17
C LEU A 12 -7.85 -1.72 1.98
N LEU A 13 -7.30 -1.89 0.78
CA LEU A 13 -8.04 -2.03 -0.46
C LEU A 13 -7.57 -3.30 -1.17
N LEU A 14 -8.50 -4.23 -1.40
CA LEU A 14 -8.30 -5.40 -2.25
C LEU A 14 -9.13 -5.20 -3.52
N ALA A 15 -8.45 -5.01 -4.66
CA ALA A 15 -9.08 -4.71 -5.94
C ALA A 15 -9.73 -5.96 -6.55
N ALA A 16 -10.79 -5.80 -7.36
CA ALA A 16 -11.42 -6.93 -8.05
C ALA A 16 -10.39 -7.78 -8.85
N PRO A 17 -10.65 -9.08 -9.06
CA PRO A 17 -9.74 -9.98 -9.79
C PRO A 17 -9.37 -9.49 -11.20
N ASP A 18 -10.26 -8.73 -11.84
CA ASP A 18 -10.14 -8.18 -13.19
C ASP A 18 -9.89 -6.66 -13.21
N ALA A 19 -9.72 -6.05 -12.04
CA ALA A 19 -9.45 -4.62 -11.92
C ALA A 19 -8.20 -4.20 -12.69
N ALA A 20 -8.26 -3.00 -13.29
CA ALA A 20 -7.13 -2.43 -14.02
C ALA A 20 -5.91 -2.24 -13.08
N PRO A 21 -4.72 -2.74 -13.44
CA PRO A 21 -3.56 -2.65 -12.58
C PRO A 21 -3.17 -1.23 -12.17
N LEU A 22 -3.02 -1.01 -10.86
CA LEU A 22 -2.66 0.27 -10.26
C LEU A 22 -1.26 0.73 -10.63
N TRP A 23 -0.38 -0.16 -11.11
CA TRP A 23 0.90 0.23 -11.67
C TRP A 23 0.82 0.72 -13.12
N GLN A 24 -0.36 0.72 -13.76
CA GLN A 24 -0.56 1.45 -15.01
C GLN A 24 -0.66 2.95 -14.74
N ALA A 25 0.00 3.75 -15.57
CA ALA A 25 0.07 5.20 -15.41
C ALA A 25 -1.32 5.86 -15.37
N ALA A 26 -2.27 5.35 -16.16
CA ALA A 26 -3.65 5.83 -16.19
C ALA A 26 -4.41 5.63 -14.86
N GLN A 27 -4.05 4.59 -14.09
CA GLN A 27 -4.64 4.32 -12.78
C GLN A 27 -3.87 5.03 -11.67
N TRP A 28 -2.53 4.95 -11.70
CA TRP A 28 -1.65 5.50 -10.68
C TRP A 28 -1.68 7.03 -10.62
N THR A 29 -1.53 7.69 -11.77
CA THR A 29 -1.22 9.13 -11.81
C THR A 29 -2.32 9.98 -11.18
N PRO A 30 -3.63 9.77 -11.48
CA PRO A 30 -4.69 10.54 -10.84
C PRO A 30 -4.77 10.28 -9.33
N PHE A 31 -4.52 9.04 -8.91
CA PHE A 31 -4.50 8.68 -7.49
C PHE A 31 -3.34 9.36 -6.75
N ALA A 32 -2.13 9.29 -7.30
CA ALA A 32 -0.96 9.92 -6.69
C ALA A 32 -1.10 11.45 -6.62
N ALA A 33 -1.59 12.08 -7.68
CA ALA A 33 -1.85 13.51 -7.71
C ALA A 33 -2.89 13.94 -6.65
N GLY A 34 -3.93 13.11 -6.43
CA GLY A 34 -4.92 13.34 -5.39
C GLY A 34 -4.35 13.33 -3.96
N LEU A 35 -3.16 12.76 -3.76
CA LEU A 35 -2.46 12.72 -2.47
C LEU A 35 -1.35 13.77 -2.35
N ASP A 36 -1.02 14.54 -3.38
CA ASP A 36 0.12 15.48 -3.36
C ASP A 36 0.03 16.47 -2.19
N GLY A 37 -1.17 17.03 -1.95
CA GLY A 37 -1.41 17.95 -0.83
C GLY A 37 -1.27 17.31 0.54
N LEU A 38 -1.61 16.02 0.68
CA LEU A 38 -1.42 15.26 1.92
C LEU A 38 0.07 14.94 2.14
N ILE A 39 0.75 14.45 1.09
CA ILE A 39 2.16 14.10 1.14
C ILE A 39 3.04 15.32 1.44
N ALA A 40 2.66 16.51 0.96
CA ALA A 40 3.33 17.75 1.26
C ALA A 40 3.27 18.18 2.75
N GLN A 41 2.30 17.66 3.52
CA GLN A 41 2.16 17.94 4.95
C GLN A 41 3.06 17.06 5.83
N ALA A 42 3.63 15.98 5.28
CA ALA A 42 4.55 15.13 6.02
C ALA A 42 5.82 15.90 6.43
N ARG A 43 6.42 15.52 7.55
CA ARG A 43 7.61 16.13 8.18
C ARG A 43 8.89 16.04 7.36
N GLY A 44 8.84 15.49 6.15
CA GLY A 44 9.96 15.44 5.23
C GLY A 44 9.57 14.90 3.85
N LYS A 45 10.55 14.82 2.94
CA LYS A 45 10.32 14.41 1.56
C LYS A 45 9.88 12.95 1.48
N ALA A 46 8.85 12.71 0.69
CA ALA A 46 8.41 11.35 0.38
C ALA A 46 9.27 10.67 -0.68
N GLY A 47 9.38 9.35 -0.58
CA GLY A 47 10.17 8.51 -1.48
C GLY A 47 9.41 7.26 -1.86
N VAL A 48 9.68 6.77 -3.07
CA VAL A 48 9.02 5.61 -3.66
C VAL A 48 10.07 4.54 -3.96
N ARG A 49 9.71 3.28 -3.76
CA ARG A 49 10.50 2.11 -4.13
C ARG A 49 9.60 1.17 -4.90
N SER A 50 9.90 0.95 -6.18
CA SER A 50 9.20 -0.03 -7.01
C SER A 50 10.09 -1.25 -7.24
N HIS A 51 9.53 -2.44 -7.04
CA HIS A 51 10.21 -3.70 -7.32
C HIS A 51 9.61 -4.31 -8.59
N GLN A 52 10.43 -4.38 -9.64
CA GLN A 52 10.02 -4.90 -10.94
C GLN A 52 11.15 -5.71 -11.58
N TYR A 53 10.77 -6.64 -12.46
CA TYR A 53 11.70 -7.43 -13.26
C TYR A 53 11.53 -7.13 -14.74
N ASN A 54 12.62 -7.07 -15.50
CA ASN A 54 12.54 -7.00 -16.96
C ASN A 54 12.13 -8.37 -17.56
N PRO A 55 11.85 -8.48 -18.88
CA PRO A 55 11.50 -9.75 -19.53
C PRO A 55 12.54 -10.87 -19.36
N LYS A 56 13.80 -10.52 -19.06
CA LYS A 56 14.89 -11.47 -18.79
C LYS A 56 14.95 -11.92 -17.33
N GLY A 57 13.98 -11.53 -16.51
CA GLY A 57 13.91 -11.86 -15.08
C GLY A 57 14.89 -11.09 -14.20
N LYS A 58 15.55 -10.03 -14.69
CA LYS A 58 16.47 -9.22 -13.88
C LYS A 58 15.74 -8.05 -13.21
N SER A 59 16.07 -7.79 -11.96
CA SER A 59 15.51 -6.65 -11.21
C SER A 59 15.88 -5.32 -11.88
N ILE A 60 14.92 -4.41 -11.98
CA ILE A 60 15.10 -3.08 -12.57
C ILE A 60 15.50 -2.09 -11.47
N ALA A 61 16.65 -1.45 -11.64
CA ALA A 61 17.14 -0.43 -10.72
C ALA A 61 16.60 0.96 -11.08
N PHE A 62 15.63 1.46 -10.29
CA PHE A 62 15.06 2.80 -10.51
C PHE A 62 15.81 3.94 -9.80
N GLY A 63 16.77 3.61 -8.93
CA GLY A 63 17.46 4.58 -8.10
C GLY A 63 16.54 5.25 -7.08
N ARG A 64 16.84 6.51 -6.72
CA ARG A 64 16.01 7.29 -5.79
C ARG A 64 14.83 7.89 -6.54
N LEU A 65 13.62 7.45 -6.18
CA LEU A 65 12.37 8.02 -6.69
C LEU A 65 11.73 8.87 -5.60
N GLY A 66 11.31 10.09 -5.95
CA GLY A 66 10.51 10.94 -5.08
C GLY A 66 9.01 10.72 -5.32
N TRP A 67 8.18 11.35 -4.49
CA TRP A 67 6.77 11.54 -4.80
C TRP A 67 6.60 12.74 -5.74
N ASN A 68 6.60 12.47 -7.05
CA ASN A 68 6.38 13.47 -8.10
C ASN A 68 6.14 12.78 -9.46
N ALA A 69 5.49 13.50 -10.38
CA ALA A 69 5.15 13.01 -11.72
C ALA A 69 6.34 12.39 -12.47
N THR A 70 7.51 13.03 -12.46
CA THR A 70 8.72 12.53 -13.13
C THR A 70 9.18 11.18 -12.56
N SER A 71 9.08 10.98 -11.25
CA SER A 71 9.45 9.73 -10.60
C SER A 71 8.39 8.65 -10.83
N HIS A 72 7.10 9.00 -10.83
CA HIS A 72 6.02 8.07 -11.13
C HIS A 72 6.14 7.51 -12.55
N ALA A 73 6.36 8.39 -13.55
CA ALA A 73 6.51 8.00 -14.94
C ALA A 73 7.66 7.01 -15.22
N LYS A 74 8.66 6.91 -14.33
CA LYS A 74 9.78 5.98 -14.49
C LYS A 74 9.40 4.52 -14.26
N TRP A 75 8.41 4.25 -13.40
CA TRP A 75 8.10 2.89 -12.97
C TRP A 75 6.67 2.47 -13.35
N THR A 76 5.74 3.40 -13.53
CA THR A 76 4.40 3.06 -14.00
C THR A 76 4.42 2.59 -15.44
N HIS A 77 3.57 1.64 -15.80
CA HIS A 77 3.46 1.11 -17.15
C HIS A 77 2.53 1.96 -18.01
N THR A 78 2.92 2.18 -19.25
CA THR A 78 2.11 2.72 -20.35
C THR A 78 1.98 1.66 -21.44
N ALA A 79 1.16 1.90 -22.47
CA ALA A 79 1.05 0.99 -23.62
C ALA A 79 2.41 0.69 -24.28
N GLU A 80 3.35 1.64 -24.20
CA GLU A 80 4.70 1.57 -24.77
C GLU A 80 5.74 0.97 -23.82
N THR A 81 5.42 0.77 -22.54
CA THR A 81 6.39 0.41 -21.47
C THR A 81 5.95 -0.77 -20.58
N THR A 82 5.11 -1.67 -21.11
CA THR A 82 4.51 -2.81 -20.37
C THR A 82 5.42 -4.03 -20.18
N GLU A 83 6.62 -4.05 -20.77
CA GLU A 83 7.46 -5.24 -20.75
C GLU A 83 8.00 -5.60 -19.35
N ALA A 84 7.99 -4.65 -18.43
CA ALA A 84 8.39 -4.89 -17.05
C ALA A 84 7.30 -5.66 -16.30
N ARG A 85 7.70 -6.62 -15.48
CA ARG A 85 6.84 -7.34 -14.55
C ARG A 85 6.85 -6.65 -13.20
N PHE A 86 5.76 -5.95 -12.87
CA PHE A 86 5.59 -5.29 -11.58
C PHE A 86 5.27 -6.29 -10.46
N MET A 87 6.03 -6.22 -9.36
CA MET A 87 5.82 -7.07 -8.17
C MET A 87 5.16 -6.28 -7.03
N SER A 88 5.79 -5.17 -6.64
CA SER A 88 5.35 -4.37 -5.53
C SER A 88 5.85 -2.93 -5.59
N LEU A 89 5.27 -2.09 -4.76
CA LEU A 89 5.69 -0.73 -4.53
C LEU A 89 5.50 -0.37 -3.06
N GLU A 90 6.46 0.37 -2.51
CA GLU A 90 6.32 1.07 -1.25
C GLU A 90 6.53 2.57 -1.46
N ALA A 91 5.75 3.39 -0.79
CA ALA A 91 5.98 4.81 -0.65
C ALA A 91 5.98 5.21 0.83
N TRP A 92 6.94 6.05 1.19
CA TRP A 92 7.22 6.47 2.55
C TRP A 92 7.27 7.99 2.59
N ALA A 93 6.50 8.62 3.46
CA ALA A 93 6.54 10.06 3.72
C ALA A 93 6.72 10.31 5.23
N PRO A 94 7.91 10.73 5.71
CA PRO A 94 9.16 10.93 4.95
C PRO A 94 9.80 9.60 4.52
N THR A 95 10.88 9.65 3.74
CA THR A 95 11.60 8.44 3.30
C THR A 95 12.05 7.55 4.47
N TRP A 96 12.18 6.23 4.24
CA TRP A 96 12.69 5.25 5.22
C TRP A 96 13.95 5.72 5.95
N THR A 97 14.94 6.26 5.22
CA THR A 97 16.20 6.72 5.80
C THR A 97 16.03 7.89 6.77
N VAL A 98 15.04 8.75 6.54
CA VAL A 98 14.69 9.83 7.48
C VAL A 98 13.98 9.23 8.70
N CYS A 99 13.05 8.31 8.47
CA CYS A 99 12.34 7.62 9.56
C CYS A 99 13.31 6.91 10.51
N GLU A 100 14.30 6.16 9.97
CA GLU A 100 15.34 5.50 10.77
C GLU A 100 16.20 6.48 11.55
N LYS A 101 16.65 7.56 10.89
CA LYS A 101 17.48 8.59 11.51
C LYS A 101 16.75 9.25 12.69
N ASP A 102 15.47 9.48 12.55
CA ASP A 102 14.65 10.21 13.52
C ASP A 102 14.01 9.28 14.58
N ASP A 103 14.29 7.97 14.56
CA ASP A 103 13.62 6.92 15.37
C ASP A 103 12.09 7.07 15.39
N GLN A 104 11.49 7.38 14.24
CA GLN A 104 10.05 7.60 14.13
C GLN A 104 9.52 7.09 12.78
N ALA A 105 8.46 6.28 12.82
CA ALA A 105 7.79 5.73 11.64
C ALA A 105 7.18 6.84 10.75
N PRO A 106 6.90 6.58 9.45
CA PRO A 106 6.48 7.60 8.49
C PRO A 106 5.14 8.24 8.88
N ASP A 107 4.90 9.47 8.47
CA ASP A 107 3.59 10.11 8.64
C ASP A 107 2.55 9.46 7.72
N VAL A 108 2.94 9.17 6.47
CA VAL A 108 2.13 8.42 5.51
C VAL A 108 2.95 7.28 4.91
N PHE A 109 2.37 6.10 4.85
CA PHE A 109 2.93 4.91 4.21
C PHE A 109 1.93 4.34 3.22
N LEU A 110 2.44 3.81 2.11
CA LEU A 110 1.66 3.09 1.11
C LEU A 110 2.44 1.87 0.64
N ALA A 111 1.76 0.75 0.51
CA ALA A 111 2.30 -0.49 -0.02
C ALA A 111 1.31 -1.11 -1.02
N LEU A 112 1.78 -1.43 -2.22
CA LEU A 112 1.00 -2.04 -3.30
C LEU A 112 1.67 -3.35 -3.73
N ALA A 113 0.89 -4.42 -3.88
CA ALA A 113 1.34 -5.72 -4.35
C ALA A 113 0.49 -6.23 -5.51
N ASN A 114 1.17 -6.93 -6.43
CA ASN A 114 0.55 -7.71 -7.48
C ASN A 114 0.36 -9.16 -7.02
N GLU A 115 -0.86 -9.54 -6.68
CA GLU A 115 -1.17 -10.88 -6.13
C GLU A 115 -0.91 -12.00 -7.12
N SER A 116 -1.11 -11.73 -8.42
CA SER A 116 -0.93 -12.74 -9.47
C SER A 116 0.49 -13.31 -9.52
N LEU A 117 1.46 -12.61 -8.93
CA LEU A 117 2.88 -12.99 -8.92
C LEU A 117 3.40 -13.43 -7.55
N LEU A 118 2.58 -13.39 -6.49
CA LEU A 118 2.98 -13.75 -5.13
C LEU A 118 2.73 -15.24 -4.79
N GLY A 119 2.82 -16.13 -5.78
CA GLY A 119 2.88 -17.58 -5.54
C GLY A 119 1.62 -18.37 -5.89
N LEU A 120 0.75 -17.84 -6.75
CA LEU A 120 -0.54 -18.46 -7.09
C LEU A 120 -0.72 -18.64 -8.60
N ALA A 121 0.36 -18.95 -9.33
CA ALA A 121 0.30 -19.17 -10.77
C ALA A 121 -0.76 -20.25 -11.11
N GLY A 122 -1.78 -19.86 -11.88
CA GLY A 122 -2.86 -20.73 -12.33
C GLY A 122 -4.04 -20.91 -11.36
N LYS A 123 -4.06 -20.23 -10.21
CA LYS A 123 -5.22 -20.25 -9.30
C LYS A 123 -6.18 -19.07 -9.57
N PRO A 124 -7.50 -19.27 -9.43
CA PRO A 124 -8.44 -18.16 -9.40
C PRO A 124 -8.12 -17.21 -8.24
N LEU A 125 -8.02 -15.92 -8.54
CA LEU A 125 -7.80 -14.89 -7.53
C LEU A 125 -9.15 -14.29 -7.12
N GLN A 126 -9.38 -14.15 -5.82
CA GLN A 126 -10.47 -13.32 -5.29
C GLN A 126 -10.20 -11.81 -5.35
N PHE A 127 -8.94 -11.40 -5.54
CA PHE A 127 -8.51 -10.02 -5.73
C PHE A 127 -7.19 -10.01 -6.47
N SER A 128 -6.99 -9.04 -7.37
CA SER A 128 -5.78 -8.97 -8.21
C SER A 128 -4.62 -8.22 -7.56
N GLN A 129 -4.95 -7.31 -6.66
CA GLN A 129 -4.02 -6.33 -6.10
C GLN A 129 -4.38 -6.03 -4.66
N ARG A 130 -3.35 -5.81 -3.85
CA ARG A 130 -3.48 -5.42 -2.44
C ARG A 130 -2.79 -4.09 -2.23
N LEU A 131 -3.54 -3.13 -1.73
CA LEU A 131 -3.07 -1.82 -1.33
C LEU A 131 -3.29 -1.64 0.17
N VAL A 132 -2.21 -1.37 0.89
CA VAL A 132 -2.22 -0.97 2.30
C VAL A 132 -1.74 0.47 2.38
N CYS A 133 -2.53 1.34 2.98
CA CYS A 133 -2.14 2.71 3.27
C CYS A 133 -2.23 2.95 4.76
N ALA A 134 -1.29 3.70 5.34
CA ALA A 134 -1.34 4.08 6.73
C ALA A 134 -1.03 5.56 6.88
N ILE A 135 -1.76 6.22 7.76
CA ILE A 135 -1.53 7.62 8.13
C ILE A 135 -1.45 7.71 9.64
N ALA A 136 -0.43 8.42 10.14
CA ALA A 136 -0.25 8.61 11.55
C ALA A 136 -1.39 9.48 12.12
N THR A 137 -1.96 9.04 13.24
CA THR A 137 -3.11 9.69 13.89
C THR A 137 -2.82 11.13 14.33
N ASP A 138 -1.55 11.45 14.60
CA ASP A 138 -1.06 12.77 14.96
C ASP A 138 -0.98 13.75 13.76
N MET A 139 -1.18 13.30 12.52
CA MET A 139 -1.43 14.19 11.36
C MET A 139 -2.81 14.87 11.42
N GLY A 140 -3.70 14.38 12.28
CA GLY A 140 -5.02 14.96 12.50
C GLY A 140 -6.11 14.39 11.60
N PRO A 141 -7.39 14.57 12.00
CA PRO A 141 -8.54 13.92 11.37
C PRO A 141 -8.80 14.39 9.93
N GLU A 142 -8.44 15.64 9.59
CA GLU A 142 -8.61 16.15 8.21
C GLU A 142 -7.66 15.46 7.22
N ALA A 143 -6.42 15.18 7.65
CA ALA A 143 -5.46 14.45 6.85
C ALA A 143 -5.91 12.99 6.64
N ALA A 144 -6.42 12.35 7.69
CA ALA A 144 -6.98 11.01 7.61
C ALA A 144 -8.22 10.95 6.70
N ALA A 145 -9.14 11.91 6.82
CA ALA A 145 -10.31 12.02 5.95
C ALA A 145 -9.93 12.24 4.49
N THR A 146 -8.88 13.03 4.22
CA THR A 146 -8.34 13.24 2.86
C THR A 146 -7.84 11.93 2.25
N LEU A 147 -7.04 11.15 3.00
CA LEU A 147 -6.57 9.84 2.56
C LEU A 147 -7.75 8.88 2.32
N GLN A 148 -8.70 8.81 3.27
CA GLN A 148 -9.88 7.95 3.16
C GLN A 148 -10.70 8.31 1.92
N ALA A 149 -10.92 9.60 1.63
CA ALA A 149 -11.67 10.04 0.45
C ALA A 149 -10.97 9.64 -0.86
N ALA A 150 -9.65 9.83 -0.95
CA ALA A 150 -8.88 9.40 -2.12
C ALA A 150 -8.94 7.88 -2.32
N LEU A 151 -8.86 7.11 -1.23
CA LEU A 151 -8.99 5.65 -1.27
C LEU A 151 -10.41 5.18 -1.56
N ALA A 152 -11.44 5.88 -1.12
CA ALA A 152 -12.84 5.57 -1.46
C ALA A 152 -13.10 5.75 -2.96
N GLN A 153 -12.55 6.80 -3.57
CA GLN A 153 -12.59 6.99 -5.03
C GLN A 153 -11.78 5.93 -5.77
N LEU A 154 -10.65 5.51 -5.21
CA LEU A 154 -9.86 4.43 -5.80
C LEU A 154 -10.59 3.08 -5.70
N ALA A 155 -11.21 2.79 -4.55
CA ALA A 155 -11.98 1.59 -4.30
C ALA A 155 -13.13 1.44 -5.29
N ALA A 156 -13.84 2.54 -5.58
CA ALA A 156 -14.89 2.56 -6.59
C ALA A 156 -14.35 2.26 -7.99
N ARG A 157 -13.23 2.88 -8.38
CA ARG A 157 -12.58 2.67 -9.69
C ARG A 157 -11.98 1.27 -9.88
N GLN A 158 -11.70 0.58 -8.79
CA GLN A 158 -11.05 -0.73 -8.76
C GLN A 158 -12.03 -1.85 -8.40
N ASP A 159 -13.33 -1.53 -8.31
CA ASP A 159 -14.41 -2.43 -7.88
C ASP A 159 -14.00 -3.26 -6.64
N ALA A 160 -13.45 -2.56 -5.64
CA ALA A 160 -12.76 -3.22 -4.53
C ALA A 160 -13.67 -4.23 -3.80
N VAL A 161 -13.23 -5.49 -3.73
CA VAL A 161 -13.91 -6.56 -2.99
C VAL A 161 -13.78 -6.38 -1.47
N VAL A 162 -12.75 -5.65 -1.04
CA VAL A 162 -12.56 -5.19 0.33
C VAL A 162 -12.07 -3.76 0.29
N PHE A 163 -12.80 -2.87 0.94
CA PHE A 163 -12.30 -1.56 1.36
C PHE A 163 -12.61 -1.42 2.86
N ALA A 164 -11.57 -1.25 3.67
CA ALA A 164 -11.71 -1.30 5.11
C ALA A 164 -10.65 -0.46 5.83
N ARG A 165 -10.88 -0.17 7.10
CA ARG A 165 -9.91 0.48 8.00
C ARG A 165 -9.70 -0.27 9.30
N THR A 166 -8.56 -0.06 9.93
CA THR A 166 -8.27 -0.47 11.30
C THR A 166 -7.37 0.55 11.97
N HIS A 167 -7.25 0.48 13.29
CA HIS A 167 -6.33 1.32 14.07
C HIS A 167 -5.27 0.44 14.72
N ARG A 168 -4.00 0.81 14.56
CA ARG A 168 -2.89 0.06 15.17
C ARG A 168 -1.62 0.88 15.25
N GLN A 169 -0.71 0.41 16.10
CA GLN A 169 0.66 0.89 16.11
C GLN A 169 1.43 0.41 14.88
N TRP A 170 2.48 1.16 14.52
CA TRP A 170 3.36 0.81 13.40
C TRP A 170 3.84 -0.64 13.48
N GLY A 171 4.30 -1.08 14.65
CA GLY A 171 4.64 -2.47 14.95
C GLY A 171 4.19 -2.86 16.35
N ARG A 172 4.24 -4.16 16.66
CA ARG A 172 3.83 -4.70 17.97
C ARG A 172 5.05 -5.19 18.74
N ALA A 173 5.11 -4.91 20.03
CA ALA A 173 6.15 -5.47 20.88
C ALA A 173 6.06 -7.01 20.90
N SER A 174 7.21 -7.67 20.76
CA SER A 174 7.30 -9.13 20.83
C SER A 174 7.60 -9.60 22.25
N ALA A 175 6.97 -10.70 22.66
CA ALA A 175 7.26 -11.36 23.94
C ALA A 175 8.72 -11.86 24.04
N TYR A 176 9.39 -12.06 22.89
CA TYR A 176 10.78 -12.50 22.81
C TYR A 176 11.79 -11.33 22.66
N GLY A 177 11.32 -10.09 22.87
CA GLY A 177 12.10 -8.88 22.61
C GLY A 177 11.99 -8.39 21.16
N GLY A 178 12.14 -7.08 20.96
CA GLY A 178 11.99 -6.42 19.65
C GLY A 178 10.54 -6.14 19.25
N PHE A 179 10.34 -5.84 17.96
CA PHE A 179 9.03 -5.55 17.38
C PHE A 179 8.74 -6.45 16.18
N THR A 180 7.48 -6.82 15.99
CA THR A 180 7.00 -7.64 14.88
C THR A 180 5.73 -7.06 14.29
N ALA A 181 5.25 -7.63 13.19
CA ALA A 181 4.02 -7.23 12.53
C ALA A 181 4.01 -5.73 12.25
N ALA A 182 5.07 -5.22 11.62
CA ALA A 182 5.08 -3.85 11.16
C ALA A 182 3.99 -3.67 10.08
N ILE A 183 3.41 -2.48 9.94
CA ILE A 183 2.39 -2.22 8.91
C ILE A 183 2.93 -2.57 7.50
N GLN A 184 4.20 -2.28 7.22
CA GLN A 184 4.84 -2.67 5.96
C GLN A 184 4.81 -4.18 5.69
N ASP A 185 4.83 -5.01 6.75
CA ASP A 185 4.88 -6.46 6.61
C ASP A 185 3.58 -7.00 6.02
N MET A 186 2.45 -6.27 6.18
CA MET A 186 1.11 -6.64 5.67
C MET A 186 1.06 -6.93 4.17
N LEU A 187 2.01 -6.39 3.42
CA LEU A 187 2.13 -6.64 1.98
C LEU A 187 2.55 -8.08 1.67
N ILE A 188 3.35 -8.68 2.54
CA ILE A 188 3.94 -10.02 2.36
C ILE A 188 3.26 -11.04 3.28
N GLY A 189 2.93 -10.65 4.52
CA GLY A 189 2.33 -11.53 5.51
C GLY A 189 1.68 -10.76 6.67
N GLY A 190 1.03 -11.45 7.61
CA GLY A 190 0.46 -10.80 8.79
C GLY A 190 -0.90 -10.10 8.59
N LEU A 191 -1.38 -9.94 7.35
CA LEU A 191 -2.72 -9.45 7.06
C LEU A 191 -3.78 -10.57 7.24
N PHE A 192 -3.55 -11.71 6.59
CA PHE A 192 -4.48 -12.84 6.57
C PHE A 192 -4.10 -13.90 7.61
N ARG A 193 -5.10 -14.59 8.17
CA ARG A 193 -4.87 -15.72 9.09
C ARG A 193 -4.33 -16.95 8.38
N GLN A 194 -4.69 -17.11 7.11
CA GLN A 194 -4.38 -18.28 6.28
C GLN A 194 -3.26 -17.96 5.30
N ASP A 195 -2.54 -18.99 4.87
CA ASP A 195 -1.44 -18.86 3.92
C ASP A 195 -1.94 -18.52 2.50
N ASP A 196 -3.10 -19.04 2.10
CA ASP A 196 -3.73 -18.75 0.81
C ASP A 196 -5.02 -17.92 1.01
N PRO A 197 -4.96 -16.59 0.89
CA PRO A 197 -6.12 -15.72 1.08
C PRO A 197 -7.16 -15.82 -0.04
N HIS A 198 -6.86 -16.51 -1.14
CA HIS A 198 -7.79 -16.71 -2.24
C HIS A 198 -8.57 -18.03 -2.12
N ALA A 199 -8.25 -18.88 -1.15
CA ALA A 199 -8.91 -20.17 -0.95
C ALA A 199 -10.26 -20.09 -0.20
N ARG A 200 -10.60 -18.96 0.45
CA ARG A 200 -11.83 -18.80 1.24
C ARG A 200 -12.42 -17.40 1.13
N PRO A 201 -13.74 -17.23 1.38
CA PRO A 201 -14.38 -15.93 1.36
C PRO A 201 -13.62 -14.89 2.20
N LEU A 202 -13.52 -13.67 1.68
CA LEU A 202 -12.88 -12.53 2.35
C LEU A 202 -13.81 -11.90 3.39
N ASP A 203 -14.23 -12.70 4.37
CA ASP A 203 -15.02 -12.27 5.54
C ASP A 203 -14.11 -11.84 6.72
N ASP A 204 -14.71 -11.46 7.84
CA ASP A 204 -13.96 -11.01 9.02
C ASP A 204 -13.04 -12.09 9.61
N ALA A 205 -13.32 -13.37 9.37
CA ALA A 205 -12.48 -14.47 9.84
C ALA A 205 -11.23 -14.67 8.97
N ALA A 206 -11.17 -14.06 7.78
CA ALA A 206 -9.98 -14.10 6.93
C ALA A 206 -8.81 -13.27 7.50
N PHE A 207 -9.09 -12.23 8.28
CA PHE A 207 -8.09 -11.24 8.73
C PHE A 207 -7.56 -11.52 10.13
N ARG A 208 -6.26 -11.24 10.36
CA ARG A 208 -5.61 -11.44 11.67
C ARG A 208 -6.10 -10.49 12.75
N GLU A 209 -6.66 -9.35 12.36
CA GLU A 209 -7.21 -8.34 13.26
C GLU A 209 -8.56 -7.84 12.73
N PRO A 210 -9.37 -7.17 13.56
CA PRO A 210 -10.63 -6.58 13.12
C PRO A 210 -10.41 -5.44 12.11
N TRP A 211 -11.27 -5.41 11.09
CA TRP A 211 -11.32 -4.37 10.07
C TRP A 211 -12.75 -3.84 9.96
N GLU A 212 -12.91 -2.52 10.04
CA GLU A 212 -14.17 -1.85 9.79
C GLU A 212 -14.36 -1.65 8.29
N ARG A 213 -15.44 -2.21 7.73
CA ARG A 213 -15.77 -2.05 6.31
C ARG A 213 -16.17 -0.61 6.00
N LEU A 214 -15.60 -0.07 4.94
CA LEU A 214 -15.89 1.26 4.44
C LEU A 214 -16.65 1.18 3.11
N ALA A 215 -17.46 2.18 2.84
CA ALA A 215 -18.13 2.32 1.55
C ALA A 215 -17.17 2.95 0.52
N PRO A 216 -17.10 2.41 -0.72
CA PRO A 216 -16.51 3.14 -1.84
C PRO A 216 -17.24 4.46 -2.10
N ALA A 217 -16.61 5.39 -2.81
CA ALA A 217 -17.29 6.59 -3.25
C ALA A 217 -18.42 6.23 -4.23
N SER A 218 -19.56 6.93 -4.14
CA SER A 218 -20.61 6.82 -5.16
C SER A 218 -20.10 7.38 -6.49
N ALA A 219 -20.39 6.66 -7.57
CA ALA A 219 -20.08 7.08 -8.94
C ALA A 219 -20.89 8.31 -9.37
#